data_AF-A0A2D5VHR6-F1
#
_entry.id   AF-A0A2D5VHR6-F1
#
_cell.length_a   1.000
_cell.length_b   1.000
_cell.length_c   1.000
_cell.angle_alpha   90.00
_cell.angle_beta   90.00
_cell.angle_gamma   90.00
#
_symmetry.space_group_name_H-M   'P 1'
#
loop_
_entity.id
_entity.type
_entity.pdbx_description
1 polymer ?
#
loop_
_entity_poly.entity_id
_entity_poly.type
_entity_poly.pdbx_seq_one_letter_code
_entity_poly.pdbx_strand_id
1 'polypeptide(L)'
;MANQNRGTIGQQIELPFSESVRISYQSLMLRFGRSIITTAGITLGIAFLVFVVISNEISTSIVGGSASEQLMDLGEEQETGISTKDKWLIIMSLIVCVVGITNSMLMSVTERFREIGTMKCLGALDHFVVILFLLESGFQGFAGALVGALIGFVASLLMSLANFGLDIFMDFPLLSVLLWILGGSVLGMLLAVFGAAFPAWRAAKLPPAEAMRTEV
;
A
#
# COMPACT_ATOMS: atom_id res chain seq x y z
N MET A 1 43.50 -17.52 -50.77
CA MET A 1 43.03 -18.67 -49.98
C MET A 1 42.80 -18.21 -48.54
N ALA A 2 41.54 -18.00 -48.14
CA ALA A 2 41.13 -17.92 -46.74
C ALA A 2 39.61 -18.17 -46.70
N ASN A 3 39.24 -19.39 -46.35
CA ASN A 3 37.87 -19.90 -46.36
C ASN A 3 37.14 -19.39 -45.09
N GLN A 4 36.18 -18.48 -45.26
CA GLN A 4 35.32 -18.01 -44.17
C GLN A 4 34.20 -19.03 -43.93
N ASN A 5 34.43 -19.92 -42.97
CA ASN A 5 33.44 -20.89 -42.50
C ASN A 5 32.39 -20.16 -41.65
N ARG A 6 31.34 -19.63 -42.28
CA ARG A 6 30.17 -19.08 -41.58
C ARG A 6 29.40 -20.25 -40.96
N GLY A 7 29.57 -20.46 -39.65
CA GLY A 7 28.80 -21.43 -38.90
C GLY A 7 27.31 -21.17 -39.12
N THR A 8 26.63 -22.14 -39.74
CA THR A 8 25.18 -22.13 -39.92
C THR A 8 24.54 -22.13 -38.54
N ILE A 9 23.87 -21.03 -38.18
CA ILE A 9 23.16 -20.91 -36.90
C ILE A 9 22.15 -22.06 -36.82
N GLY A 10 22.34 -22.95 -35.85
CA GLY A 10 21.45 -24.10 -35.61
C GLY A 10 20.02 -23.63 -35.43
N GLN A 11 19.08 -24.39 -36.00
CA GLN A 11 17.64 -24.14 -36.11
C GLN A 11 17.09 -23.23 -35.00
N GLN A 12 16.55 -22.08 -35.40
CA GLN A 12 15.76 -21.23 -34.51
C GLN A 12 14.52 -22.02 -34.08
N ILE A 13 14.46 -22.38 -32.80
CA ILE A 13 13.30 -23.04 -32.21
C ILE A 13 12.21 -21.98 -32.10
N GLU A 14 11.30 -21.94 -33.07
CA GLU A 14 10.07 -21.15 -32.95
C GLU A 14 9.24 -21.75 -31.80
N LEU A 15 9.22 -21.04 -30.67
CA LEU A 15 8.42 -21.45 -29.51
C LEU A 15 6.93 -21.40 -29.91
N PRO A 16 6.17 -22.50 -29.75
CA PRO A 16 4.76 -22.50 -30.10
C PRO A 16 3.99 -21.44 -29.29
N PHE A 17 2.94 -20.86 -29.87
CA PHE A 17 2.22 -19.72 -29.27
C PHE A 17 1.74 -19.98 -27.84
N SER A 18 1.34 -21.22 -27.52
CA SER A 18 0.94 -21.64 -26.17
C SER A 18 2.07 -21.52 -25.13
N GLU A 19 3.32 -21.74 -25.53
CA GLU A 19 4.50 -21.62 -24.68
C GLU A 19 4.82 -20.17 -24.37
N SER A 20 4.73 -19.31 -25.39
CA SER A 20 4.94 -17.86 -25.24
C SER A 20 3.89 -17.24 -24.32
N VAL A 21 2.63 -17.66 -24.42
CA VAL A 21 1.54 -17.23 -23.54
C VAL A 21 1.77 -17.70 -22.09
N ARG A 22 2.20 -18.95 -21.89
CA ARG A 22 2.48 -19.48 -20.55
C ARG A 22 3.61 -18.72 -19.85
N ILE A 23 4.72 -18.48 -20.56
CA ILE A 23 5.86 -17.73 -20.03
C ILE A 23 5.44 -16.31 -19.65
N SER A 24 4.66 -15.65 -20.51
CA SER A 24 4.16 -14.29 -20.25
C SER A 24 3.25 -14.23 -19.02
N TYR A 25 2.34 -15.19 -18.89
CA TYR A 25 1.43 -15.27 -17.74
C TYR A 25 2.19 -15.48 -16.43
N GLN A 26 3.17 -16.38 -16.42
CA GLN A 26 4.01 -16.64 -15.24
C GLN A 26 4.82 -15.39 -14.84
N SER A 27 5.31 -14.64 -15.83
CA SER A 27 6.04 -13.38 -15.63
C SER A 27 5.15 -12.28 -15.02
N LEU A 28 3.90 -12.18 -15.49
CA LEU A 28 2.91 -11.24 -14.96
C LEU A 28 2.49 -11.61 -13.54
N MET A 29 2.20 -12.89 -13.28
CA MET A 29 1.77 -13.35 -11.97
C MET A 29 2.83 -13.11 -10.88
N LEU A 30 4.12 -13.30 -11.20
CA LEU A 30 5.21 -13.02 -10.27
C LEU A 30 5.35 -11.51 -9.98
N ARG A 31 5.22 -10.64 -11.00
CA ARG A 31 5.27 -9.18 -10.82
C ARG A 31 4.02 -8.61 -10.10
N PHE A 32 2.83 -9.08 -10.48
CA PHE A 32 1.57 -8.61 -9.91
C PHE A 32 1.35 -9.14 -8.50
N GLY A 33 1.69 -10.41 -8.23
CA GLY A 33 1.51 -11.03 -6.91
C GLY A 33 2.21 -10.24 -5.81
N ARG A 34 3.41 -9.74 -6.06
CA ARG A 34 4.14 -8.90 -5.10
C ARG A 34 3.45 -7.57 -4.83
N SER A 35 3.04 -6.86 -5.89
CA SER A 35 2.32 -5.58 -5.74
C SER A 35 0.99 -5.77 -5.01
N ILE A 36 0.31 -6.91 -5.21
CA ILE A 36 -0.92 -7.26 -4.53
C ILE A 36 -0.70 -7.43 -3.02
N ILE A 37 0.38 -8.08 -2.59
CA ILE A 37 0.63 -8.30 -1.16
C ILE A 37 0.79 -6.97 -0.41
N THR A 38 1.60 -6.04 -0.94
CA THR A 38 1.82 -4.73 -0.32
C THR A 38 0.53 -3.90 -0.32
N THR A 39 -0.14 -3.82 -1.47
CA THR A 39 -1.35 -3.00 -1.61
C THR A 39 -2.51 -3.55 -0.80
N ALA A 40 -2.68 -4.86 -0.68
CA ALA A 40 -3.71 -5.47 0.15
C ALA A 40 -3.52 -5.15 1.65
N GLY A 41 -2.28 -5.22 2.15
CA GLY A 41 -1.97 -4.83 3.53
C GLY A 41 -2.30 -3.38 3.84
N ILE A 42 -1.98 -2.47 2.90
CA ILE A 42 -2.29 -1.04 3.02
C ILE A 42 -3.80 -0.79 2.92
N THR A 43 -4.45 -1.44 1.96
CA THR A 43 -5.90 -1.38 1.73
C THR A 43 -6.65 -1.76 3.00
N LEU A 44 -6.31 -2.91 3.61
CA LEU A 44 -6.97 -3.39 4.82
C LEU A 44 -6.72 -2.49 6.03
N GLY A 45 -5.47 -2.05 6.23
CA GLY A 45 -5.12 -1.16 7.35
C GLY A 45 -5.85 0.18 7.29
N ILE A 46 -5.88 0.81 6.10
CA ILE A 46 -6.57 2.09 5.91
C ILE A 46 -8.10 1.91 5.89
N ALA A 47 -8.61 0.83 5.30
CA ALA A 47 -10.04 0.52 5.37
C ALA A 47 -10.52 0.39 6.81
N PHE A 48 -9.77 -0.31 7.66
CA PHE A 48 -10.10 -0.45 9.07
C PHE A 48 -10.07 0.89 9.81
N LEU A 49 -9.03 1.72 9.60
CA LEU A 49 -8.95 3.05 10.21
C LEU A 49 -10.16 3.91 9.81
N VAL A 50 -10.41 4.04 8.49
CA VAL A 50 -11.50 4.87 7.96
C VAL A 50 -12.85 4.35 8.42
N PHE A 51 -13.04 3.03 8.43
CA PHE A 51 -14.25 2.40 8.97
C PHE A 51 -14.50 2.79 10.42
N VAL A 52 -13.51 2.63 11.31
CA VAL A 52 -13.67 2.91 12.75
C VAL A 52 -13.95 4.39 12.99
N VAL A 53 -13.22 5.28 12.33
CA VAL A 53 -13.35 6.73 12.52
C VAL A 53 -14.68 7.25 12.00
N ILE A 54 -15.08 6.88 10.78
CA ILE A 54 -16.35 7.34 10.19
C ILE A 54 -17.55 6.75 10.96
N SER A 55 -17.49 5.48 11.37
CA SER A 55 -18.58 4.87 12.15
C SER A 55 -18.78 5.57 13.50
N ASN A 56 -17.69 6.07 14.10
CA ASN A 56 -17.76 6.85 15.32
C ASN A 56 -18.37 8.24 15.11
N GLU A 57 -17.95 8.95 14.05
CA GLU A 57 -18.54 10.25 13.70
C GLU A 57 -20.03 10.15 13.38
N ILE A 58 -20.47 9.09 12.68
CA ILE A 58 -21.89 8.86 12.42
C ILE A 58 -22.65 8.62 13.74
N SER A 59 -22.08 7.83 14.64
CA SER A 59 -22.72 7.56 15.94
C SER A 59 -22.82 8.82 16.81
N THR A 60 -21.79 9.67 16.81
CA THR A 60 -21.76 10.91 17.60
C THR A 60 -22.61 12.02 16.98
N SER A 61 -22.76 12.09 15.67
CA SER A 61 -23.67 13.05 15.02
C SER A 61 -25.15 12.72 15.27
N ILE A 62 -25.53 11.44 15.18
CA ILE A 62 -26.92 11.00 15.45
C ILE A 62 -27.27 11.14 16.93
N VAL A 63 -26.37 10.74 17.84
CA VAL A 63 -26.61 10.85 19.29
C VAL A 63 -26.45 12.30 19.78
N GLY A 64 -25.48 13.04 19.24
CA GLY A 64 -25.13 14.41 19.63
C GLY A 64 -26.13 15.48 19.17
N GLY A 65 -26.98 15.19 18.18
CA GLY A 65 -28.13 16.03 17.84
C GLY A 65 -29.09 16.27 19.01
N SER A 66 -29.07 15.41 20.04
CA SER A 66 -29.84 15.58 21.28
C SER A 66 -29.09 16.28 22.43
N ALA A 67 -27.77 16.51 22.31
CA ALA A 67 -26.90 16.94 23.41
C ALA A 67 -26.15 18.27 23.17
N SER A 68 -26.25 18.85 21.97
CA SER A 68 -25.53 20.08 21.58
C SER A 68 -25.98 21.34 22.33
N GLU A 69 -27.14 21.34 23.00
CA GLU A 69 -27.60 22.48 23.82
C GLU A 69 -26.89 22.60 25.18
N GLN A 70 -26.19 21.58 25.68
CA GLN A 70 -25.71 21.56 27.08
C GLN A 70 -24.20 21.76 27.28
N LEU A 71 -23.37 21.75 26.22
CA LEU A 71 -21.91 21.66 26.37
C LEU A 71 -21.12 22.96 26.08
N MET A 72 -21.77 24.10 25.84
CA MET A 72 -21.05 25.37 25.62
C MET A 72 -20.44 26.01 26.88
N ASP A 73 -20.67 25.49 28.10
CA ASP A 73 -20.27 26.17 29.35
C ASP A 73 -19.11 25.52 30.13
N LEU A 74 -18.52 24.43 29.65
CA LEU A 74 -17.31 23.88 30.25
C LEU A 74 -16.30 23.59 29.15
N GLY A 75 -15.15 24.25 29.22
CA GLY A 75 -14.00 24.02 28.34
C GLY A 75 -13.36 22.65 28.57
N GLU A 76 -14.16 21.59 28.52
CA GLU A 76 -13.66 20.24 28.28
C GLU A 76 -13.29 20.16 26.80
N GLU A 77 -12.01 19.90 26.53
CA GLU A 77 -11.61 19.36 25.24
C GLU A 77 -12.46 18.11 25.01
N GLN A 78 -13.43 18.21 24.10
CA GLN A 78 -14.25 17.09 23.68
C GLN A 78 -13.29 16.00 23.19
N GLU A 79 -12.95 15.05 24.06
CA GLU A 79 -12.13 13.91 23.68
C GLU A 79 -12.88 13.22 22.54
N THR A 80 -12.30 13.34 21.33
CA THR A 80 -12.72 12.62 20.11
C THR A 80 -13.37 11.29 20.50
N GLY A 81 -14.65 11.11 20.13
CA GLY A 81 -15.56 10.04 20.61
C GLY A 81 -15.10 8.61 20.35
N ILE A 82 -13.88 8.41 19.88
CA ILE A 82 -13.19 7.14 19.68
C ILE A 82 -12.81 6.56 21.05
N SER A 83 -13.45 5.45 21.41
CA SER A 83 -13.15 4.70 22.64
C SER A 83 -11.65 4.38 22.73
N THR A 84 -11.07 4.40 23.93
CA THR A 84 -9.66 4.00 24.17
C THR A 84 -9.34 2.64 23.56
N LYS A 85 -10.32 1.73 23.52
CA LYS A 85 -10.20 0.41 22.90
C LYS A 85 -9.99 0.51 21.39
N ASP A 86 -10.78 1.34 20.70
CA ASP A 86 -10.71 1.52 19.26
C ASP A 86 -9.39 2.19 18.85
N LYS A 87 -8.93 3.19 19.62
CA LYS A 87 -7.61 3.82 19.41
C LYS A 87 -6.51 2.76 19.45
N TRP A 88 -6.55 1.84 20.41
CA TRP A 88 -5.55 0.78 20.55
C TRP A 88 -5.59 -0.23 19.39
N LEU A 89 -6.79 -0.61 18.95
CA LEU A 89 -6.96 -1.49 17.79
C LEU A 89 -6.44 -0.86 16.49
N ILE A 90 -6.68 0.44 16.28
CA ILE A 90 -6.14 1.17 15.12
C ILE A 90 -4.61 1.13 15.15
N ILE A 91 -3.99 1.46 16.29
CA ILE A 91 -2.52 1.47 16.42
C ILE A 91 -1.94 0.08 16.08
N MET A 92 -2.51 -0.99 16.64
CA MET A 92 -2.06 -2.36 16.34
C MET A 92 -2.21 -2.70 14.86
N SER A 93 -3.33 -2.34 14.24
CA SER A 93 -3.57 -2.54 12.82
C SER A 93 -2.52 -1.82 11.95
N LEU A 94 -2.20 -0.57 12.28
CA LEU A 94 -1.20 0.20 11.55
C LEU A 94 0.21 -0.38 11.71
N ILE A 95 0.57 -0.88 12.91
CA ILE A 95 1.84 -1.56 13.13
C ILE A 95 1.95 -2.81 12.25
N VAL A 96 0.92 -3.67 12.26
CA VAL A 96 0.90 -4.88 11.42
C VAL A 96 1.00 -4.54 9.94
N CYS A 97 0.33 -3.46 9.51
CA CYS A 97 0.43 -2.94 8.14
C CYS A 97 1.88 -2.59 7.78
N VAL A 98 2.57 -1.79 8.59
CA VAL A 98 3.97 -1.38 8.34
C VAL A 98 4.92 -2.57 8.31
N VAL A 99 4.75 -3.55 9.20
CA VAL A 99 5.55 -4.79 9.19
C VAL A 99 5.33 -5.58 7.91
N GLY A 100 4.08 -5.71 7.46
CA GLY A 100 3.73 -6.37 6.20
C GLY A 100 4.35 -5.68 4.98
N ILE A 101 4.31 -4.34 4.95
CA ILE A 101 4.95 -3.53 3.89
C ILE A 101 6.45 -3.78 3.88
N THR A 102 7.09 -3.74 5.05
CA THR A 102 8.54 -3.94 5.19
C THR A 102 8.96 -5.30 4.66
N ASN A 103 8.24 -6.37 5.06
CA ASN A 103 8.51 -7.73 4.61
C ASN A 103 8.32 -7.91 3.10
N SER A 104 7.23 -7.34 2.56
CA SER A 104 6.95 -7.35 1.13
C SER A 104 8.01 -6.59 0.33
N MET A 105 8.50 -5.47 0.84
CA MET A 105 9.57 -4.70 0.20
C MET A 105 10.93 -5.42 0.26
N LEU A 106 11.25 -6.13 1.35
CA LEU A 106 12.44 -6.98 1.42
C LEU A 106 12.42 -8.07 0.34
N MET A 107 11.25 -8.69 0.11
CA MET A 107 11.05 -9.63 -0.98
C MET A 107 11.25 -8.96 -2.35
N SER A 108 10.66 -7.78 -2.56
CA SER A 108 10.80 -6.97 -3.80
C SER A 108 12.25 -6.67 -4.16
N VAL A 109 13.02 -6.26 -3.16
CA VAL A 109 14.45 -5.95 -3.30
C VAL A 109 15.24 -7.19 -3.73
N THR A 110 14.95 -8.33 -3.11
CA THR A 110 15.66 -9.59 -3.38
C THR A 110 15.36 -10.11 -4.79
N GLU A 111 14.11 -10.01 -5.24
CA GLU A 111 13.74 -10.39 -6.61
C GLU A 111 14.40 -9.49 -7.67
N ARG A 112 14.59 -8.20 -7.36
CA ARG A 112 15.21 -7.21 -8.27
C ARG A 112 16.70 -7.03 -8.04
N PHE A 113 17.33 -7.91 -7.27
CA PHE A 113 18.74 -7.79 -6.88
C PHE A 113 19.67 -7.65 -8.08
N ARG A 114 19.47 -8.45 -9.14
CA ARG A 114 20.22 -8.36 -10.39
C ARG A 114 19.98 -7.05 -11.14
N GLU A 115 18.74 -6.56 -11.17
CA GLU A 115 18.40 -5.27 -11.80
C GLU A 115 19.09 -4.10 -11.07
N ILE A 116 19.14 -4.14 -9.73
CA ILE A 116 19.85 -3.13 -8.93
C ILE A 116 21.35 -3.19 -9.20
N GLY A 117 21.92 -4.39 -9.26
CA GLY A 117 23.33 -4.63 -9.58
C GLY A 117 23.72 -4.05 -10.94
N THR A 118 22.92 -4.30 -11.98
CA THR A 118 23.19 -3.77 -13.32
C THR A 118 23.10 -2.24 -13.36
N MET A 119 22.11 -1.64 -12.71
CA MET A 119 22.02 -0.17 -12.59
C MET A 119 23.25 0.43 -11.91
N LYS A 120 23.74 -0.18 -10.81
CA LYS A 120 24.94 0.30 -10.12
C LYS A 120 26.21 0.11 -10.93
N CYS A 121 26.33 -0.97 -11.70
CA CYS A 121 27.45 -1.17 -12.65
C CYS A 121 27.49 -0.11 -13.76
N LEU A 122 26.33 0.42 -14.15
CA LEU A 122 26.20 1.53 -15.09
C LEU A 122 26.44 2.91 -14.45
N GLY A 123 26.74 2.97 -13.14
CA GLY A 123 27.06 4.21 -12.44
C GLY A 123 25.89 4.85 -11.67
N ALA A 124 24.77 4.14 -11.46
CA ALA A 124 23.70 4.66 -10.62
C ALA A 124 24.15 4.82 -9.16
N LEU A 125 23.84 5.99 -8.56
CA LEU A 125 24.12 6.27 -7.16
C LEU A 125 23.17 5.49 -6.23
N ASP A 126 23.63 5.16 -5.02
CA ASP A 126 22.81 4.50 -3.99
C ASP A 126 21.51 5.28 -3.71
N HIS A 127 21.58 6.63 -3.67
CA HIS A 127 20.40 7.47 -3.46
C HIS A 127 19.35 7.34 -4.57
N PHE A 128 19.78 7.13 -5.82
CA PHE A 128 18.86 6.91 -6.94
C PHE A 128 18.04 5.63 -6.74
N VAL A 129 18.70 4.55 -6.31
CA VAL A 129 18.03 3.28 -5.99
C VAL A 129 17.04 3.46 -4.85
N VAL A 130 17.41 4.19 -3.79
CA VAL A 130 16.49 4.48 -2.67
C VAL A 130 15.25 5.24 -3.16
N ILE A 131 15.43 6.34 -3.90
CA ILE A 131 14.29 7.13 -4.42
C ILE A 131 13.38 6.28 -5.29
N LEU A 132 13.94 5.42 -6.15
CA LEU A 132 13.16 4.56 -7.03
C LEU A 132 12.18 3.69 -6.23
N PHE A 133 12.68 3.01 -5.18
CA PHE A 133 11.85 2.15 -4.34
C PHE A 133 10.86 2.94 -3.46
N LEU A 134 11.25 4.13 -2.98
CA LEU A 134 10.34 4.99 -2.21
C LEU A 134 9.21 5.55 -3.07
N LEU A 135 9.47 5.89 -4.33
CA LEU A 135 8.44 6.30 -5.27
C LEU A 135 7.51 5.14 -5.61
N GLU A 136 8.05 3.95 -5.88
CA GLU A 136 7.25 2.75 -6.13
C GLU A 136 6.31 2.43 -4.96
N SER A 137 6.83 2.44 -3.73
CA SER A 137 6.00 2.21 -2.54
C SER A 137 5.02 3.35 -2.29
N GLY A 138 5.40 4.60 -2.56
CA GLY A 138 4.51 5.76 -2.44
C GLY A 138 3.30 5.64 -3.38
N PHE A 139 3.51 5.27 -4.64
CA PHE A 139 2.41 5.06 -5.59
C PHE A 139 1.53 3.87 -5.20
N GLN A 140 2.13 2.74 -4.80
CA GLN A 140 1.39 1.57 -4.31
C GLN A 140 0.58 1.92 -3.05
N GLY A 141 1.18 2.69 -2.13
CA GLY A 141 0.54 3.11 -0.90
C GLY A 141 -0.61 4.06 -1.13
N PHE A 142 -0.43 5.06 -1.99
CA PHE A 142 -1.52 5.96 -2.35
C PHE A 142 -2.69 5.22 -3.02
N ALA A 143 -2.41 4.35 -3.99
CA ALA A 143 -3.44 3.57 -4.67
C ALA A 143 -4.18 2.61 -3.71
N GLY A 144 -3.44 1.87 -2.89
CA GLY A 144 -4.02 0.96 -1.89
C GLY A 144 -4.80 1.69 -0.81
N ALA A 145 -4.32 2.85 -0.36
CA ALA A 145 -4.97 3.64 0.66
C ALA A 145 -6.25 4.31 0.15
N LEU A 146 -6.27 4.77 -1.11
CA LEU A 146 -7.47 5.31 -1.74
C LEU A 146 -8.56 4.23 -1.83
N VAL A 147 -8.21 3.04 -2.32
CA VAL A 147 -9.14 1.90 -2.40
C VAL A 147 -9.58 1.48 -0.99
N GLY A 148 -8.65 1.41 -0.04
CA GLY A 148 -8.94 1.09 1.36
C GLY A 148 -9.90 2.09 1.99
N ALA A 149 -9.67 3.38 1.80
CA ALA A 149 -10.54 4.43 2.32
C ALA A 149 -11.96 4.33 1.74
N LEU A 150 -12.10 4.06 0.44
CA LEU A 150 -13.41 3.81 -0.19
C LEU A 150 -14.10 2.57 0.39
N ILE A 151 -13.37 1.48 0.60
CA ILE A 151 -13.91 0.25 1.21
C ILE A 151 -14.35 0.52 2.66
N GLY A 152 -13.52 1.19 3.46
CA GLY A 152 -13.82 1.54 4.84
C GLY A 152 -15.05 2.44 4.96
N PHE A 153 -15.16 3.41 4.06
CA PHE A 153 -16.33 4.28 3.93
C PHE A 153 -17.61 3.48 3.61
N VAL A 154 -17.58 2.64 2.57
CA VAL A 154 -18.74 1.82 2.19
C VAL A 154 -19.12 0.86 3.31
N ALA A 155 -18.15 0.23 3.98
CA ALA A 155 -18.40 -0.64 5.12
C ALA A 155 -19.05 0.10 6.29
N SER A 156 -18.60 1.33 6.58
CA SER A 156 -19.17 2.17 7.63
C SER A 156 -20.61 2.55 7.29
N LEU A 157 -20.88 2.93 6.05
CA LEU A 157 -22.22 3.27 5.58
C LEU A 157 -23.19 2.09 5.71
N LEU A 158 -22.77 0.89 5.29
CA LEU A 158 -23.57 -0.33 5.40
C LEU A 158 -23.88 -0.68 6.86
N MET A 159 -22.90 -0.52 7.75
CA MET A 159 -23.08 -0.75 9.19
C MET A 159 -24.04 0.27 9.81
N SER A 160 -23.88 1.55 9.49
CA SER A 160 -24.77 2.60 10.00
C SER A 160 -26.21 2.41 9.49
N LEU A 161 -26.38 1.99 8.23
CA LEU A 161 -27.70 1.70 7.66
C LEU A 161 -28.39 0.52 8.36
N ALA A 162 -27.63 -0.49 8.78
CA ALA A 162 -28.16 -1.61 9.55
C ALA A 162 -28.57 -1.23 10.97
N ASN A 163 -27.89 -0.27 11.60
CA ASN A 163 -28.15 0.14 12.99
C ASN A 163 -29.23 1.23 13.12
N PHE A 164 -29.22 2.23 12.24
CA PHE A 164 -30.04 3.45 12.36
C PHE A 164 -31.09 3.62 11.26
N GLY A 165 -31.17 2.71 10.28
CA GLY A 165 -32.17 2.79 9.21
C GLY A 165 -31.92 3.99 8.26
N LEU A 166 -32.98 4.61 7.73
CA LEU A 166 -32.86 5.72 6.75
C LEU A 166 -32.58 7.09 7.38
N ASP A 167 -32.58 7.20 8.71
CA ASP A 167 -32.40 8.48 9.42
C ASP A 167 -30.98 9.06 9.27
N ILE A 168 -30.01 8.24 8.87
CA ILE A 168 -28.63 8.65 8.52
C ILE A 168 -28.53 9.65 7.38
N PHE A 169 -29.53 9.72 6.48
CA PHE A 169 -29.46 10.60 5.31
C PHE A 169 -29.77 12.06 5.63
N MET A 170 -30.37 12.36 6.79
CA MET A 170 -30.73 13.74 7.17
C MET A 170 -29.52 14.55 7.65
N ASP A 171 -28.61 13.93 8.42
CA ASP A 171 -27.44 14.59 9.02
C ASP A 171 -26.12 13.94 8.58
N PHE A 172 -25.97 13.65 7.28
CA PHE A 172 -24.76 12.99 6.78
C PHE A 172 -23.55 13.95 6.71
N PRO A 173 -22.45 13.71 7.44
CA PRO A 173 -21.33 14.64 7.50
C PRO A 173 -20.38 14.47 6.30
N LEU A 174 -20.80 14.97 5.13
CA LEU A 174 -20.04 14.83 3.87
C LEU A 174 -18.62 15.39 3.94
N LEU A 175 -18.42 16.51 4.64
CA LEU A 175 -17.13 17.19 4.71
C LEU A 175 -16.11 16.38 5.52
N SER A 176 -16.50 15.80 6.65
CA SER A 176 -15.60 15.04 7.51
C SER A 176 -15.22 13.71 6.86
N VAL A 177 -16.18 13.03 6.24
CA VAL A 177 -15.94 11.83 5.43
C VAL A 177 -14.88 12.09 4.36
N LEU A 178 -15.02 13.19 3.61
CA LEU A 178 -14.06 13.53 2.56
C LEU A 178 -12.65 13.79 3.13
N LEU A 179 -12.57 14.48 4.28
CA LEU A 179 -11.32 14.72 4.99
C LEU A 179 -10.67 13.41 5.45
N TRP A 180 -11.44 12.44 5.95
CA TRP A 180 -10.92 11.14 6.36
C TRP A 180 -10.48 10.27 5.19
N ILE A 181 -11.16 10.35 4.04
CA ILE A 181 -10.74 9.64 2.81
C ILE A 181 -9.40 10.21 2.31
N LEU A 182 -9.28 11.53 2.22
CA LEU A 182 -8.05 12.19 1.79
C LEU A 182 -6.92 11.98 2.81
N GLY A 183 -7.21 12.18 4.09
CA GLY A 183 -6.27 11.97 5.19
C GLY A 183 -5.80 10.53 5.30
N GLY A 184 -6.70 9.56 5.15
CA GLY A 184 -6.38 8.13 5.10
C GLY A 184 -5.51 7.77 3.90
N SER A 185 -5.76 8.38 2.73
CA SER A 185 -4.95 8.20 1.52
C SER A 185 -3.52 8.71 1.71
N VAL A 186 -3.36 9.91 2.28
CA VAL A 186 -2.05 10.49 2.61
C VAL A 186 -1.35 9.65 3.68
N LEU A 187 -2.05 9.24 4.72
CA LEU A 187 -1.51 8.40 5.78
C LEU A 187 -0.99 7.07 5.22
N GLY A 188 -1.77 6.39 4.38
CA GLY A 188 -1.35 5.13 3.78
C GLY A 188 -0.15 5.28 2.85
N MET A 189 -0.05 6.37 2.09
CA MET A 189 1.15 6.71 1.35
C MET A 189 2.36 6.89 2.26
N LEU A 190 2.21 7.64 3.37
CA LEU A 190 3.29 7.83 4.34
C LEU A 190 3.72 6.52 4.96
N LEU A 191 2.79 5.68 5.40
CA LEU A 191 3.10 4.35 5.98
C LEU A 191 3.85 3.47 4.98
N ALA A 192 3.48 3.52 3.70
CA ALA A 192 4.17 2.79 2.64
C ALA A 192 5.62 3.27 2.44
N VAL A 193 5.83 4.59 2.43
CA VAL A 193 7.16 5.20 2.34
C VAL A 193 7.99 4.86 3.59
N PHE A 194 7.42 4.95 4.78
CA PHE A 194 8.08 4.61 6.05
C PHE A 194 8.47 3.13 6.12
N GLY A 195 7.55 2.22 5.78
CA GLY A 195 7.84 0.77 5.75
C GLY A 195 8.86 0.38 4.68
N ALA A 196 8.92 1.14 3.58
CA ALA A 196 9.88 0.91 2.50
C ALA A 196 11.26 1.52 2.74
N ALA A 197 11.39 2.53 3.59
CA ALA A 197 12.63 3.29 3.76
C ALA A 197 13.82 2.41 4.21
N PHE A 198 13.62 1.58 5.24
CA PHE A 198 14.65 0.66 5.73
C PHE A 198 15.10 -0.35 4.65
N PRO A 199 14.19 -1.14 4.03
CA PRO A 199 14.59 -2.10 3.02
C PRO A 199 15.17 -1.45 1.76
N ALA A 200 14.66 -0.29 1.33
CA ALA A 200 15.22 0.45 0.18
C ALA A 200 16.66 0.92 0.45
N TRP A 201 16.94 1.41 1.66
CA TRP A 201 18.29 1.79 2.06
C TRP A 201 19.24 0.59 2.12
N ARG A 202 18.76 -0.53 2.67
CA ARG A 202 19.51 -1.79 2.68
C ARG A 202 19.80 -2.26 1.26
N ALA A 203 18.82 -2.13 0.35
CA ALA A 203 18.93 -2.52 -1.05
C ALA A 203 20.03 -1.74 -1.79
N ALA A 204 20.04 -0.43 -1.61
CA ALA A 204 20.97 0.46 -2.27
C ALA A 204 22.43 0.17 -1.89
N LYS A 205 22.68 -0.29 -0.67
CA LYS A 205 24.03 -0.57 -0.16
C LYS A 205 24.63 -1.91 -0.59
N LEU A 206 23.90 -2.73 -1.32
CA LEU A 206 24.38 -4.04 -1.74
C LEU A 206 25.54 -3.92 -2.75
N PRO A 207 26.61 -4.73 -2.63
CA PRO A 207 27.71 -4.72 -3.59
C PRO A 207 27.28 -5.22 -4.96
N PRO A 208 27.57 -4.50 -6.07
CA PRO A 208 27.19 -4.94 -7.42
C PRO A 208 27.82 -6.28 -7.82
N ALA A 209 29.00 -6.58 -7.29
CA ALA A 209 29.69 -7.85 -7.54
C ALA A 209 28.91 -9.06 -7.01
N GLU A 210 28.23 -8.92 -5.87
CA GLU A 210 27.36 -9.98 -5.33
C GLU A 210 26.14 -10.18 -6.21
N ALA A 211 25.53 -9.10 -6.71
CA ALA A 211 24.39 -9.14 -7.63
C ALA A 211 24.68 -9.79 -8.98
N MET A 212 25.93 -9.77 -9.43
CA MET A 212 26.33 -10.47 -10.66
C MET A 212 26.76 -11.92 -10.41
N ARG A 213 27.19 -12.23 -9.18
CA ARG A 213 27.58 -13.59 -8.76
C ARG A 213 26.39 -14.46 -8.35
N THR A 214 25.21 -13.90 -8.13
CA THR A 214 24.01 -14.69 -7.83
C THR A 214 23.67 -15.61 -9.00
N GLU A 215 24.19 -16.84 -8.93
CA GLU A 215 23.72 -18.02 -9.64
C GLU A 215 22.37 -18.39 -9.01
N VAL A 216 21.29 -18.03 -9.69
CA VAL A 216 19.96 -18.62 -9.48
C VAL A 216 19.63 -19.39 -10.74
#